data_AF-A0A9X1IAR7-F1
#
_entry.id   AF-A0A9X1IAR7-F1
#
_cell.length_a   1.000
_cell.length_b   1.000
_cell.length_c   1.000
_cell.angle_alpha   90.00
_cell.angle_beta   90.00
_cell.angle_gamma   90.00
#
_symmetry.space_group_name_H-M   'P 1'
#
loop_
_entity.id
_entity.type
_entity.pdbx_description
1 polymer ?
#
loop_
_entity_poly.entity_id
_entity_poly.type
_entity_poly.pdbx_seq_one_letter_code
_entity_poly.pdbx_strand_id
1 'polypeptide(L)'
;MPNAVREQHPYLDLFAFALVPYAKHGPDHSKDPPTPRMLPLTGGSPESQRVLDLLLGADRDIRDDHARAAGINLELAETRIRLAISHGDRSPRLESALKCIALAREEVARGDTRRACAALADAIKAATPAGPGRAP
;
A
#
# COMPACT_ATOMS: atom_id res chain seq x y z
N MET A 1 -21.01 -6.21 43.50
CA MET A 1 -20.38 -6.47 42.19
C MET A 1 -18.88 -6.59 42.42
N PRO A 2 -18.27 -7.77 42.28
CA PRO A 2 -16.84 -7.95 42.52
C PRO A 2 -16.02 -7.36 41.37
N ASN A 3 -15.03 -6.52 41.72
CA ASN A 3 -14.05 -5.95 40.81
C ASN A 3 -13.19 -7.06 40.20
N ALA A 4 -13.22 -7.18 38.87
CA ALA A 4 -12.29 -8.02 38.14
C ALA A 4 -10.88 -7.41 38.28
N VAL A 5 -10.02 -8.11 39.02
CA VAL A 5 -8.58 -7.87 39.08
C VAL A 5 -8.04 -8.11 37.66
N ARG A 6 -7.65 -7.03 36.96
CA ARG A 6 -6.92 -7.16 35.70
C ARG A 6 -5.54 -7.72 36.02
N GLU A 7 -5.29 -8.93 35.57
CA GLU A 7 -3.96 -9.55 35.59
C GLU A 7 -2.96 -8.62 34.90
N GLN A 8 -2.11 -7.96 35.69
CA GLN A 8 -0.99 -7.17 35.20
C GLN A 8 0.09 -8.14 34.74
N HIS A 9 0.27 -8.26 33.43
CA HIS A 9 1.33 -9.09 32.86
C HIS A 9 2.65 -8.33 32.95
N PRO A 10 3.60 -8.77 33.81
CA PRO A 10 4.79 -7.98 34.14
C PRO A 10 5.70 -7.70 32.94
N TYR A 11 5.66 -8.56 31.91
CA TYR A 11 6.46 -8.40 30.71
C TYR A 11 5.83 -7.47 29.66
N LEU A 12 4.51 -7.37 29.62
CA LEU A 12 3.79 -6.50 28.69
C LEU A 12 3.91 -5.03 29.10
N ASP A 13 3.87 -4.76 30.40
CA ASP A 13 4.02 -3.40 30.92
C ASP A 13 5.45 -2.88 30.72
N LEU A 14 6.47 -3.73 30.93
CA LEU A 14 7.87 -3.38 30.66
C LEU A 14 8.15 -3.11 29.17
N PHE A 15 7.53 -3.88 28.27
CA PHE A 15 7.66 -3.67 26.83
C PHE A 15 6.98 -2.37 26.38
N ALA A 16 5.81 -2.05 26.92
CA ALA A 16 5.12 -0.78 26.67
C ALA A 16 5.93 0.43 27.16
N PHE A 17 6.59 0.32 28.32
CA PHE A 17 7.47 1.36 28.84
C PHE A 17 8.74 1.57 28.00
N ALA A 18 9.28 0.51 27.39
CA ALA A 18 10.47 0.59 26.55
C ALA A 18 10.22 1.23 25.17
N LEU A 19 8.96 1.26 24.71
CA LEU A 19 8.57 1.80 23.40
C LEU A 19 8.26 3.31 23.41
N VAL A 20 8.28 3.97 24.57
CA VAL A 20 7.96 5.41 24.67
C VAL A 20 9.25 6.22 24.87
N PRO A 21 9.64 7.09 23.92
CA PRO A 21 10.76 8.00 24.13
C PRO A 21 10.39 9.03 25.21
N TYR A 22 11.19 9.10 26.28
CA TYR A 22 10.97 10.03 27.38
C TYR A 22 11.40 11.45 26.98
N ALA A 23 10.46 12.25 26.45
CA ALA A 23 10.64 13.68 26.26
C ALA A 23 9.87 14.44 27.37
N LYS A 24 10.60 15.17 28.22
CA LYS A 24 10.05 15.85 29.41
C LYS A 24 9.10 17.01 29.09
N HIS A 25 9.04 17.45 27.82
CA HIS A 25 8.04 18.34 27.24
C HIS A 25 7.78 17.82 25.83
N GLY A 26 6.61 17.21 25.60
CA GLY A 26 6.22 16.73 24.27
C GLY A 26 6.05 17.91 23.30
N PRO A 27 6.46 17.78 22.02
CA PRO A 27 6.15 18.79 21.03
C PRO A 27 4.63 18.95 20.98
N ASP A 28 4.15 20.18 20.87
CA ASP A 28 2.73 20.51 20.77
C ASP A 28 2.04 19.65 19.70
N HIS A 29 1.40 18.56 20.14
CA HIS A 29 0.75 17.57 19.28
C HIS A 29 -0.61 18.06 18.75
N SER A 30 -0.98 19.33 19.03
CA SER A 30 -2.17 19.93 18.41
C SER A 30 -2.04 20.08 16.89
N LYS A 31 -0.85 19.83 16.33
CA LYS A 31 -0.56 19.95 14.90
C LYS A 31 0.11 18.74 14.26
N ASP A 32 0.14 17.56 14.89
CA ASP A 32 0.66 16.36 14.21
C ASP A 32 -0.14 15.07 14.49
N PRO A 33 -0.36 14.21 13.48
CA PRO A 33 0.32 14.20 12.18
C PRO A 33 -0.20 15.32 11.26
N PRO A 34 0.61 15.81 10.30
CA PRO A 34 0.12 16.79 9.36
C PRO A 34 -1.04 16.11 8.65
N THR A 35 -2.16 16.83 8.45
CA THR A 35 -3.29 16.28 7.70
C THR A 35 -2.72 15.73 6.40
N PRO A 36 -2.74 14.41 6.15
CA PRO A 36 -2.16 13.87 4.95
C PRO A 36 -2.97 14.46 3.81
N ARG A 37 -2.43 15.49 3.16
CA ARG A 37 -2.91 15.98 1.87
C ARG A 37 -2.53 14.94 0.83
N MET A 38 -3.04 13.73 1.02
CA MET A 38 -3.01 12.71 -0.01
C MET A 38 -4.23 12.97 -0.85
N LEU A 39 -3.96 13.63 -1.98
CA LEU A 39 -4.94 13.83 -3.01
C LEU A 39 -5.44 12.45 -3.46
N PRO A 40 -6.73 12.31 -3.80
CA PRO A 40 -7.23 11.11 -4.44
C PRO A 40 -6.33 10.74 -5.63
N LEU A 41 -6.27 9.45 -5.99
CA LEU A 41 -5.51 8.96 -7.14
C LEU A 41 -6.24 9.36 -8.44
N THR A 42 -6.57 10.63 -8.58
CA THR A 42 -7.00 11.23 -9.83
C THR A 42 -5.83 11.21 -10.80
N GLY A 43 -6.09 10.80 -12.03
CA GLY A 43 -5.08 10.64 -13.06
C GLY A 43 -4.16 11.86 -13.17
N GLY A 44 -2.85 11.64 -13.00
CA GLY A 44 -1.85 12.71 -13.00
C GLY A 44 -1.42 13.22 -11.61
N SER A 45 -1.97 12.68 -10.51
CA SER A 45 -1.48 13.00 -9.16
C SER A 45 -0.08 12.37 -8.91
N PRO A 46 0.78 13.01 -8.09
CA PRO A 46 2.07 12.43 -7.71
C PRO A 46 1.91 11.10 -6.96
N GLU A 47 0.79 10.88 -6.29
CA GLU A 47 0.44 9.62 -5.65
C GLU A 47 0.17 8.50 -6.67
N SER A 48 -0.54 8.79 -7.78
CA SER A 48 -0.76 7.82 -8.87
C SER A 48 0.56 7.44 -9.54
N GLN A 49 1.46 8.40 -9.74
CA GLN A 49 2.78 8.14 -10.28
C GLN A 49 3.57 7.18 -9.37
N ARG A 50 3.53 7.40 -8.05
CA ARG A 50 4.20 6.50 -7.08
C ARG A 50 3.66 5.08 -7.10
N VAL A 51 2.37 4.88 -7.38
CA VAL A 51 1.81 3.52 -7.55
C VAL A 51 2.33 2.89 -8.84
N LEU A 52 2.38 3.65 -9.93
CA LEU A 52 2.93 3.17 -11.20
C LEU A 52 4.41 2.82 -11.07
N ASP A 53 5.21 3.64 -10.40
CA ASP A 53 6.63 3.39 -10.19
C ASP A 53 6.87 2.08 -9.40
N LEU A 54 6.03 1.81 -8.39
CA LEU A 54 6.08 0.55 -7.64
C LEU A 54 5.72 -0.66 -8.51
N LEU A 55 4.67 -0.54 -9.34
CA LEU A 55 4.27 -1.62 -10.24
C LEU A 55 5.35 -1.89 -11.31
N LEU A 56 5.98 -0.85 -11.86
CA LEU A 56 7.10 -0.99 -12.79
C LEU A 56 8.33 -1.59 -12.12
N GLY A 57 8.60 -1.21 -10.86
CA GLY A 57 9.64 -1.84 -10.04
C GLY A 57 9.39 -3.34 -9.86
N ALA A 58 8.15 -3.73 -9.54
CA ALA A 58 7.77 -5.13 -9.42
C ALA A 58 7.90 -5.91 -10.73
N ASP A 59 7.50 -5.34 -11.88
CA ASP A 59 7.68 -5.98 -13.19
C ASP A 59 9.17 -6.26 -13.49
N ARG A 60 10.04 -5.28 -13.21
CA ARG A 60 11.48 -5.46 -13.35
C ARG A 60 12.01 -6.55 -12.43
N ASP A 61 11.65 -6.50 -11.15
CA ASP A 61 12.10 -7.49 -10.16
C ASP A 61 11.67 -8.91 -10.53
N ILE A 62 10.47 -9.09 -11.10
CA ILE A 62 10.00 -10.42 -11.54
C ILE A 62 10.82 -10.93 -12.73
N ARG A 63 11.15 -10.06 -13.69
CA ARG A 63 12.00 -10.42 -14.85
C ARG A 63 13.42 -10.78 -14.43
N ASP A 64 13.91 -10.14 -13.38
CA ASP A 64 15.26 -10.33 -12.84
C ASP A 64 15.32 -11.45 -11.78
N ASP A 65 14.24 -12.23 -11.61
CA ASP A 65 14.12 -13.34 -10.63
C ASP A 65 14.33 -12.90 -9.16
N HIS A 66 13.89 -11.67 -8.85
CA HIS A 66 13.92 -11.07 -7.53
C HIS A 66 12.53 -11.10 -6.87
N ALA A 67 11.97 -12.30 -6.71
CA ALA A 67 10.61 -12.52 -6.19
C ALA A 67 10.32 -11.78 -4.86
N ARG A 68 11.32 -11.66 -3.96
CA ARG A 68 11.18 -10.93 -2.70
C ARG A 68 11.04 -9.42 -2.91
N ALA A 69 11.83 -8.82 -3.79
CA ALA A 69 11.76 -7.39 -4.08
C ALA A 69 10.44 -7.06 -4.80
N ALA A 70 10.05 -7.91 -5.75
CA ALA A 70 8.76 -7.84 -6.41
C ALA A 70 7.60 -7.87 -5.41
N GLY A 71 7.63 -8.80 -4.44
CA GLY A 71 6.63 -8.91 -3.38
C GLY A 71 6.48 -7.62 -2.56
N ILE A 72 7.60 -7.02 -2.16
CA ILE A 72 7.60 -5.75 -1.40
C ILE A 72 6.97 -4.62 -2.23
N ASN A 73 7.36 -4.50 -3.50
CA ASN A 73 6.83 -3.48 -4.40
C ASN A 73 5.31 -3.65 -4.62
N LEU A 74 4.83 -4.89 -4.78
CA LEU A 74 3.41 -5.21 -4.90
C LEU A 74 2.63 -4.90 -3.62
N GLU A 75 3.15 -5.23 -2.44
CA GLU A 75 2.51 -4.94 -1.16
C GLU A 75 2.42 -3.43 -0.88
N LEU A 76 3.47 -2.68 -1.22
CA LEU A 76 3.47 -1.22 -1.10
C LEU A 76 2.45 -0.59 -2.07
N ALA A 77 2.35 -1.11 -3.31
CA ALA A 77 1.38 -0.64 -4.28
C ALA A 77 -0.05 -0.91 -3.82
N GLU A 78 -0.31 -2.13 -3.34
CA GLU A 78 -1.60 -2.55 -2.76
C GLU A 78 -2.01 -1.65 -1.60
N THR A 79 -1.10 -1.40 -0.66
CA THR A 79 -1.34 -0.56 0.52
C THR A 79 -1.71 0.86 0.12
N ARG A 80 -1.00 1.45 -0.85
CA ARG A 80 -1.29 2.80 -1.34
C ARG A 80 -2.65 2.89 -2.03
N ILE A 81 -3.00 1.89 -2.83
CA ILE A 81 -4.32 1.85 -3.49
C ILE A 81 -5.44 1.72 -2.44
N ARG A 82 -5.28 0.83 -1.45
CA ARG A 82 -6.27 0.68 -0.36
C ARG A 82 -6.41 1.96 0.46
N LEU A 83 -5.30 2.66 0.73
CA LEU A 83 -5.31 3.94 1.42
C LEU A 83 -6.11 4.98 0.63
N ALA A 84 -5.90 5.08 -0.69
CA ALA A 84 -6.66 5.99 -1.55
C ALA A 84 -8.17 5.67 -1.54
N ILE A 85 -8.54 4.39 -1.58
CA ILE A 85 -9.95 3.96 -1.47
C ILE A 85 -10.55 4.39 -0.13
N SER A 86 -9.82 4.22 0.97
CA SER A 86 -10.27 4.61 2.31
C SER A 86 -10.50 6.12 2.45
N HIS A 87 -9.76 6.93 1.68
CA HIS A 87 -9.90 8.39 1.63
C HIS A 87 -10.97 8.87 0.65
N GLY A 88 -11.76 7.96 0.06
CA GLY A 88 -12.93 8.30 -0.74
C GLY A 88 -12.74 8.17 -2.25
N ASP A 89 -11.60 7.67 -2.72
CA ASP A 89 -11.43 7.35 -4.14
C ASP A 89 -12.18 6.06 -4.49
N ARG A 90 -13.37 6.20 -5.09
CA ARG A 90 -14.24 5.07 -5.47
C ARG A 90 -14.06 4.65 -6.92
N SER A 91 -12.90 4.90 -7.51
CA SER A 91 -12.64 4.52 -8.89
C SER A 91 -12.67 2.99 -9.06
N PRO A 92 -13.53 2.43 -9.94
CA PRO A 92 -13.57 0.98 -10.20
C PRO A 92 -12.24 0.46 -10.79
N ARG A 93 -11.39 1.37 -11.29
CA ARG A 93 -10.06 1.05 -11.78
C ARG A 93 -9.11 0.66 -10.65
N LEU A 94 -9.26 1.26 -9.45
CA LEU A 94 -8.46 0.90 -8.28
C LEU A 94 -8.79 -0.50 -7.78
N GLU A 95 -10.07 -0.86 -7.76
CA GLU A 95 -10.49 -2.23 -7.44
C GLU A 95 -9.98 -3.25 -8.45
N SER A 96 -10.00 -2.89 -9.75
CA SER A 96 -9.40 -3.73 -10.79
C SER A 96 -7.88 -3.89 -10.60
N ALA A 97 -7.17 -2.80 -10.28
CA ALA A 97 -5.74 -2.84 -10.01
C ALA A 97 -5.42 -3.75 -8.81
N LEU A 98 -6.20 -3.68 -7.72
CA LEU A 98 -6.05 -4.58 -6.57
C LEU A 98 -6.22 -6.05 -6.94
N LYS A 99 -7.21 -6.39 -7.76
CA LYS A 99 -7.42 -7.77 -8.24
C LYS A 99 -6.23 -8.26 -9.06
N CYS A 100 -5.72 -7.43 -9.97
CA CYS A 100 -4.56 -7.76 -10.79
C CYS A 100 -3.27 -7.90 -9.96
N ILE A 101 -3.08 -7.06 -8.94
CA ILE A 101 -1.96 -7.18 -7.99
C ILE A 101 -2.04 -8.50 -7.21
N ALA A 102 -3.23 -8.87 -6.72
CA ALA A 102 -3.42 -10.14 -6.03
C ALA A 102 -3.09 -11.35 -6.93
N LEU A 103 -3.54 -11.31 -8.19
CA LEU A 103 -3.19 -12.33 -9.18
C LEU A 103 -1.68 -12.37 -9.46
N ALA A 104 -1.04 -11.21 -9.61
CA ALA A 104 0.41 -11.15 -9.83
C ALA A 104 1.18 -11.79 -8.66
N ARG A 105 0.78 -11.54 -7.41
CA ARG A 105 1.39 -12.17 -6.22
C ARG A 105 1.22 -13.68 -6.21
N GLU A 106 0.05 -14.17 -6.58
CA GLU A 106 -0.24 -15.61 -6.67
C GLU A 106 0.64 -16.30 -7.73
N GLU A 107 0.79 -15.68 -8.90
CA GLU A 107 1.61 -16.22 -9.98
C GLU A 107 3.12 -16.13 -9.68
N VAL A 108 3.58 -15.08 -8.99
CA VAL A 108 4.95 -15.01 -8.44
C VAL A 108 5.19 -16.15 -7.45
N ALA A 109 4.25 -16.41 -6.54
CA ALA A 109 4.36 -17.50 -5.58
C ALA A 109 4.38 -18.89 -6.26
N ARG A 110 3.76 -19.02 -7.43
CA ARG A 110 3.81 -20.23 -8.28
C ARG A 110 5.07 -20.34 -9.13
N GLY A 111 5.90 -19.29 -9.20
CA GLY A 111 7.05 -19.22 -10.10
C GLY A 111 6.68 -19.07 -11.58
N ASP A 112 5.43 -18.68 -11.90
CA ASP A 112 5.02 -18.43 -13.28
C ASP A 112 5.26 -16.95 -13.63
N THR A 113 6.52 -16.64 -13.96
CA THR A 113 6.97 -15.29 -14.34
C THR A 113 6.14 -14.71 -15.48
N ARG A 114 5.74 -15.52 -16.46
CA ARG A 114 4.99 -15.06 -17.62
C ARG A 114 3.60 -14.58 -17.22
N ARG A 115 2.90 -15.36 -16.41
CA ARG A 115 1.57 -14.99 -15.90
C ARG A 115 1.64 -13.84 -14.91
N ALA A 116 2.67 -13.81 -14.07
CA ALA A 116 2.91 -12.71 -13.14
C ALA A 116 3.08 -11.37 -13.87
N CYS A 117 3.93 -11.32 -14.91
CA CYS A 117 4.10 -10.11 -15.74
C CYS A 117 2.82 -9.72 -16.49
N ALA A 118 2.03 -10.69 -16.96
CA ALA A 118 0.76 -10.41 -17.62
C ALA A 118 -0.25 -9.76 -16.65
N ALA A 119 -0.39 -10.32 -15.45
CA ALA A 119 -1.24 -9.74 -14.40
C ALA A 119 -0.76 -8.34 -13.98
N LEU A 120 0.56 -8.12 -13.90
CA LEU A 120 1.15 -6.81 -13.63
C LEU A 120 0.88 -5.79 -14.73
N ALA A 121 0.98 -6.18 -16.00
CA ALA A 121 0.64 -5.32 -17.12
C ALA A 121 -0.83 -4.85 -17.05
N ASP A 122 -1.73 -5.73 -16.62
CA ASP A 122 -3.14 -5.38 -16.43
C ASP A 122 -3.36 -4.51 -15.18
N ALA A 123 -2.59 -4.71 -14.11
CA ALA A 123 -2.57 -3.79 -12.96
C ALA A 123 -2.12 -2.38 -13.36
N ILE A 124 -1.06 -2.27 -14.17
CA ILE A 124 -0.54 -1.01 -14.69
C ILE A 124 -1.60 -0.31 -15.56
N LYS A 125 -2.23 -1.02 -16.50
CA LYS A 125 -3.31 -0.46 -17.33
C LYS A 125 -4.49 0.04 -16.50
N ALA A 126 -4.85 -0.68 -15.44
CA ALA A 126 -5.92 -0.28 -14.54
C ALA A 126 -5.53 0.99 -13.75
N ALA A 127 -4.31 1.03 -13.21
CA ALA A 127 -3.79 2.16 -12.43
C ALA A 127 -3.48 3.39 -13.29
N THR A 128 -3.26 3.22 -14.60
CA THR A 128 -2.99 4.33 -15.53
C THR A 128 -4.32 4.92 -16.02
N PRO A 129 -4.53 6.24 -15.91
CA PRO A 129 -5.69 6.87 -16.51
C PRO A 129 -5.64 6.72 -18.04
N ALA A 130 -6.81 6.53 -18.67
CA ALA A 130 -6.90 6.73 -20.11
C ALA A 130 -6.67 8.23 -20.33
N GLY A 131 -5.63 8.61 -21.07
CA GLY A 131 -5.31 10.02 -21.30
C GLY A 131 -6.50 10.80 -21.90
N PRO A 132 -6.49 12.14 -21.85
CA PRO A 132 -7.48 12.96 -22.51
C PRO A 132 -7.30 12.83 -24.04
N GLY A 133 -7.94 11.83 -24.65
CA GLY A 133 -7.71 11.56 -26.07
C GLY A 133 -8.29 10.25 -26.58
N ARG A 134 -9.58 10.01 -26.35
CA ARG A 134 -10.46 9.25 -27.27
C ARG A 134 -11.92 9.34 -26.80
N ALA A 135 -12.53 10.49 -27.07
CA ALA A 135 -13.93 10.52 -27.44
C ALA A 135 -14.04 9.98 -28.89
N PRO A 136 -15.19 9.39 -29.28
CA PRO A 136 -15.35 8.63 -30.53
C PRO A 136 -14.99 9.41 -31.79
#